data_AF-X0T4K8-F1
#
_entry.id   AF-X0T4K8-F1
#
_cell.length_a   1.000
_cell.length_b   1.000
_cell.length_c   1.000
_cell.angle_alpha   90.00
_cell.angle_beta   90.00
_cell.angle_gamma   90.00
#
_symmetry.space_group_name_H-M   'P 1'
#
loop_
_entity.id
_entity.type
_entity.pdbx_description
1 polymer ?
#
loop_
_entity_poly.entity_id
_entity_poly.type
_entity_poly.pdbx_seq_one_letter_code
_entity_poly.pdbx_strand_id
1 'polypeptide(L)'
;ISLWFLVMAVGSVPYAQVQQLPPGSLIPWWQLLNELVYLISFSFLPLSLTIAVLRYRLYDIDIIINRTLVYGALTVTTMGIYVFIVGYLGSLVQAINQTAFAFLATGLVALIFQPLRERLQRGVNRLMFGERDDPLAVLSSLSKRLEGASEPEAILPSIVETVGQALKLPYVAIEANNGQTTSVVAEYGDLHEGIERLPLIHQSERVGQLVFGRRSPHESFSETEYKLLRNIARQTGAAVHAAKLTADLRRSRQQLVSAREEERRRLRRDLHDGLGPTLA
;
A
#
# COMPACT_ATOMS: atom_id res chain seq x y z
N ILE A 1 28.45 26.25 -14.81
CA ILE A 1 29.58 26.30 -13.84
C ILE A 1 30.27 27.67 -13.88
N SER A 2 30.59 28.22 -15.06
CA SER A 2 31.35 29.48 -15.20
C SER A 2 30.66 30.74 -14.62
N LEU A 3 29.33 30.86 -14.71
CA LEU A 3 28.60 32.03 -14.20
C LEU A 3 28.59 32.11 -12.67
N TRP A 4 28.52 30.95 -12.00
CA TRP A 4 28.43 30.87 -10.54
C TRP A 4 29.75 31.24 -9.85
N PHE A 5 30.88 30.81 -10.44
CA PHE A 5 32.21 31.22 -10.00
C PHE A 5 32.44 32.73 -10.16
N LEU A 6 31.92 33.32 -11.24
CA LEU A 6 32.04 34.76 -11.49
C LEU A 6 31.23 35.57 -10.48
N VAL A 7 30.01 35.13 -10.15
CA VAL A 7 29.18 35.75 -9.10
C VAL A 7 29.82 35.62 -7.71
N MET A 8 30.35 34.44 -7.37
CA MET A 8 31.06 34.21 -6.11
C MET A 8 32.33 35.07 -5.99
N ALA A 9 33.12 35.19 -7.06
CA ALA A 9 34.32 36.01 -7.08
C ALA A 9 34.00 37.50 -6.93
N VAL A 10 33.03 38.01 -7.68
CA VAL A 10 32.63 39.43 -7.66
C VAL A 10 31.98 39.82 -6.32
N GLY A 11 31.21 38.93 -5.69
CA GLY A 11 30.58 39.21 -4.39
C GLY A 11 31.54 39.08 -3.18
N SER A 12 32.67 38.38 -3.33
CA SER A 12 33.66 38.21 -2.24
C SER A 12 34.53 39.44 -1.99
N VAL A 13 34.84 40.21 -3.03
CA VAL A 13 35.71 41.40 -2.95
C VAL A 13 35.11 42.49 -2.04
N PRO A 14 33.80 42.82 -2.15
CA PRO A 14 33.19 43.81 -1.27
C PRO A 14 33.07 43.32 0.17
N TYR A 15 32.83 42.01 0.39
CA TYR A 15 32.73 41.43 1.74
C TYR A 15 34.03 41.59 2.55
N ALA A 16 35.19 41.39 1.91
CA ALA A 16 36.49 41.60 2.55
C ALA A 16 36.76 43.08 2.91
N GLN A 17 36.19 44.02 2.17
CA GLN A 17 36.29 45.46 2.47
C GLN A 17 35.39 45.88 3.64
N VAL A 18 34.23 45.24 3.84
CA VAL A 18 33.35 45.51 4.99
C VAL A 18 34.05 45.19 6.31
N GLN A 19 34.85 44.12 6.38
CA GLN A 19 35.57 43.74 7.60
C GLN A 19 36.64 44.76 8.02
N GLN A 20 37.04 45.67 7.12
CA GLN A 20 38.01 46.74 7.39
C GLN A 20 37.34 48.05 7.86
N LEU A 21 36.01 48.10 7.90
CA LEU A 21 35.29 49.29 8.37
C LEU A 21 35.34 49.40 9.90
N PRO A 22 35.44 50.62 10.46
CA PRO A 22 35.39 50.82 11.91
C PRO A 22 34.05 50.34 12.49
N PRO A 23 34.04 49.71 13.68
CA PRO A 23 32.80 49.31 14.34
C PRO A 23 31.91 50.54 14.59
N GLY A 24 30.68 50.52 14.03
CA GLY A 24 29.71 51.61 14.14
C GLY A 24 29.44 52.38 12.84
N SER A 25 30.11 52.07 11.72
CA SER A 25 29.79 52.66 10.41
C SER A 25 28.42 52.20 9.89
N LEU A 26 27.69 53.09 9.20
CA LEU A 26 26.46 52.74 8.50
C LEU A 26 26.73 51.65 7.45
N ILE A 27 25.87 50.62 7.41
CA ILE A 27 25.97 49.50 6.48
C ILE A 27 25.87 50.06 5.05
N PRO A 28 26.87 49.81 4.17
CA PRO A 28 26.80 50.28 2.80
C PRO A 28 25.64 49.65 2.03
N TRP A 29 24.92 50.45 1.24
CA TRP A 29 23.76 49.99 0.45
C TRP A 29 24.09 48.85 -0.53
N TRP A 30 25.33 48.81 -1.04
CA TRP A 30 25.78 47.74 -1.96
C TRP A 30 25.93 46.39 -1.26
N GLN A 31 26.07 46.36 0.07
CA GLN A 31 26.16 45.13 0.83
C GLN A 31 24.81 44.40 0.85
N LEU A 32 23.71 45.15 0.98
CA LEU A 32 22.35 44.61 0.87
C LEU A 32 22.10 44.03 -0.53
N LEU A 33 22.60 44.68 -1.58
CA LEU A 33 22.52 44.19 -2.96
C LEU A 33 23.29 42.87 -3.14
N ASN A 34 24.50 42.75 -2.58
CA ASN A 34 25.27 41.51 -2.65
C ASN A 34 24.57 40.36 -1.92
N GLU A 35 24.05 40.59 -0.71
CA GLU A 35 23.28 39.59 0.04
C GLU A 35 22.07 39.09 -0.77
N LEU A 36 21.33 39.99 -1.43
CA LEU A 36 20.23 39.61 -2.30
C LEU A 36 20.68 38.78 -3.50
N VAL A 37 21.78 39.16 -4.15
CA VAL A 37 22.36 38.41 -5.28
C VAL A 37 22.78 37.00 -4.85
N TYR A 38 23.40 36.87 -3.67
CA TYR A 38 23.76 35.58 -3.10
C TYR A 38 22.53 34.73 -2.79
N LEU A 39 21.53 35.31 -2.12
CA LEU A 39 20.29 34.62 -1.78
C LEU A 39 19.57 34.08 -3.03
N ILE A 40 19.45 34.91 -4.08
CA ILE A 40 18.79 34.53 -5.34
C ILE A 40 19.61 33.44 -6.06
N SER A 41 20.94 33.59 -6.12
CA SER A 41 21.81 32.63 -6.79
C SER A 41 21.81 31.26 -6.11
N PHE A 42 21.81 31.23 -4.78
CA PHE A 42 21.74 29.98 -4.01
C PHE A 42 20.37 29.32 -4.12
N SER A 43 19.29 30.11 -4.23
CA SER A 43 17.92 29.61 -4.41
C SER A 43 17.66 29.06 -5.81
N PHE A 44 18.42 29.52 -6.82
CA PHE A 44 18.24 29.09 -8.21
C PHE A 44 18.58 27.60 -8.42
N LEU A 45 19.56 27.06 -7.70
CA LEU A 45 19.95 25.65 -7.76
C LEU A 45 18.82 24.69 -7.32
N PRO A 46 18.26 24.79 -6.09
CA PRO A 46 17.16 23.93 -5.67
C PRO A 46 15.90 24.20 -6.48
N LEU A 47 15.65 25.44 -6.94
CA LEU A 47 14.49 25.75 -7.77
C LEU A 47 14.58 25.08 -9.14
N SER A 48 15.74 25.15 -9.80
CA SER A 48 16.00 24.46 -11.06
C SER A 48 15.90 22.95 -10.90
N LEU A 49 16.42 22.40 -9.80
CA LEU A 49 16.31 20.98 -9.49
C LEU A 49 14.84 20.57 -9.28
N THR A 50 14.09 21.37 -8.52
CA THR A 50 12.66 21.16 -8.25
C THR A 50 11.84 21.20 -9.53
N ILE A 51 12.07 22.20 -10.39
CA ILE A 51 11.42 22.32 -11.70
C ILE A 51 11.83 21.16 -12.61
N ALA A 52 13.10 20.74 -12.61
CA ALA A 52 13.55 19.63 -13.43
C ALA A 52 12.87 18.31 -13.01
N VAL A 53 12.78 18.05 -11.71
CA VAL A 53 12.09 16.88 -11.15
C VAL A 53 10.59 16.90 -11.47
N LEU A 54 9.92 18.05 -11.29
CA LEU A 54 8.48 18.19 -11.54
C LEU A 54 8.12 18.13 -13.03
N ARG A 55 8.93 18.75 -13.90
CA ARG A 55 8.63 18.93 -15.33
C ARG A 55 9.08 17.75 -16.19
N TYR A 56 10.21 17.12 -15.86
CA TYR A 56 10.78 16.07 -16.71
C TYR A 56 10.45 14.65 -16.24
N ARG A 57 9.77 14.46 -15.10
CA ARG A 57 9.35 13.14 -14.57
C ARG A 57 10.43 12.06 -14.80
N LEU A 58 11.69 12.42 -14.51
CA LEU A 58 12.87 11.68 -15.00
C LEU A 58 13.03 10.28 -14.38
N TYR A 59 12.22 10.00 -13.37
CA TYR A 59 11.95 8.69 -12.80
C TYR A 59 10.41 8.62 -12.65
N ASP A 60 9.78 7.45 -12.51
CA ASP A 60 8.36 7.34 -12.17
C ASP A 60 8.08 7.85 -10.73
N ILE A 61 8.33 9.15 -10.48
CA ILE A 61 8.27 9.81 -9.18
C ILE A 61 6.82 10.25 -8.90
N ASP A 62 5.83 10.03 -9.78
CA ASP A 62 4.44 10.48 -9.57
C ASP A 62 3.86 10.01 -8.21
N ILE A 63 4.23 8.81 -7.76
CA ILE A 63 3.84 8.29 -6.43
C ILE A 63 4.60 9.01 -5.30
N ILE A 64 5.89 9.27 -5.48
CA ILE A 64 6.71 9.98 -4.48
C ILE A 64 6.38 11.48 -4.47
N ILE A 65 6.02 12.10 -5.59
CA ILE A 65 5.58 13.50 -5.70
C ILE A 65 4.28 13.67 -4.96
N ASN A 66 3.26 12.85 -5.21
CA ASN A 66 1.99 12.98 -4.50
C ASN A 66 2.18 12.80 -2.98
N ARG A 67 3.06 11.89 -2.57
CA ARG A 67 3.41 11.73 -1.15
C ARG A 67 4.18 12.96 -0.64
N THR A 68 5.34 13.29 -1.19
CA THR A 68 6.19 14.40 -0.75
C THR A 68 5.50 15.76 -0.83
N LEU A 69 4.66 16.02 -1.82
CA LEU A 69 3.93 17.28 -2.00
C LEU A 69 2.84 17.42 -0.94
N VAL A 70 2.13 16.34 -0.60
CA VAL A 70 1.17 16.40 0.51
C VAL A 70 1.89 16.41 1.88
N TYR A 71 2.96 15.65 2.09
CA TYR A 71 3.79 15.75 3.31
C TYR A 71 4.38 17.16 3.47
N GLY A 72 4.82 17.77 2.36
CA GLY A 72 5.31 19.14 2.29
C GLY A 72 4.22 20.16 2.59
N ALA A 73 3.08 20.10 1.89
CA ALA A 73 1.93 20.98 2.13
C ALA A 73 1.41 20.86 3.57
N LEU A 74 1.40 19.64 4.12
CA LEU A 74 1.01 19.38 5.51
C LEU A 74 2.00 19.99 6.49
N THR A 75 3.30 19.81 6.26
CA THR A 75 4.35 20.34 7.12
C THR A 75 4.31 21.86 7.10
N VAL A 76 4.15 22.47 5.91
CA VAL A 76 3.96 23.91 5.75
C VAL A 76 2.71 24.38 6.49
N THR A 77 1.58 23.67 6.36
CA THR A 77 0.33 24.04 7.05
C THR A 77 0.49 23.94 8.57
N THR A 78 1.09 22.86 9.06
CA THR A 78 1.37 22.65 10.50
C THR A 78 2.32 23.72 11.05
N MET A 79 3.39 24.03 10.31
CA MET A 79 4.34 25.08 10.64
C MET A 79 3.67 26.45 10.62
N GLY A 80 2.80 26.70 9.64
CA GLY A 80 2.01 27.93 9.54
C GLY A 80 1.07 28.11 10.73
N ILE A 81 0.35 27.05 11.12
CA ILE A 81 -0.51 27.06 12.31
C ILE A 81 0.33 27.31 13.57
N TYR A 82 1.51 26.69 13.69
CA TYR A 82 2.43 26.94 14.81
C TYR A 82 2.84 28.40 14.90
N VAL A 83 3.36 28.97 13.79
CA VAL A 83 3.78 30.37 13.74
C VAL A 83 2.60 31.30 14.01
N PHE A 84 1.40 30.98 13.49
CA PHE A 84 0.19 31.77 13.72
C PHE A 84 -0.23 31.74 15.20
N ILE A 85 -0.30 30.57 15.82
CA ILE A 85 -0.67 30.43 17.24
C ILE A 85 0.35 31.13 18.13
N VAL A 86 1.65 30.84 17.96
CA VAL A 86 2.71 31.43 18.79
C VAL A 86 2.82 32.93 18.57
N GLY A 87 2.74 33.40 17.33
CA GLY A 87 2.75 34.83 17.00
C GLY A 87 1.53 35.57 17.55
N TYR A 88 0.32 35.02 17.35
CA TYR A 88 -0.92 35.63 17.81
C TYR A 88 -1.01 35.66 19.35
N LEU A 89 -0.80 34.51 20.02
CA LEU A 89 -0.82 34.46 21.47
C LEU A 89 0.34 35.23 22.10
N GLY A 90 1.54 35.21 21.49
CA GLY A 90 2.67 36.02 21.93
C GLY A 90 2.37 37.52 21.87
N SER A 91 1.67 37.98 20.82
CA SER A 91 1.24 39.38 20.71
C SER A 91 0.20 39.76 21.78
N LEU A 92 -0.72 38.85 22.11
CA LEU A 92 -1.73 39.05 23.15
C LEU A 92 -1.12 39.11 24.55
N VAL A 93 -0.06 38.32 24.76
CA VAL A 93 0.70 38.27 26.00
C VAL A 93 1.57 39.52 26.20
N GLN A 94 2.21 40.04 25.14
CA GLN A 94 2.94 41.31 25.22
C GLN A 94 2.04 42.50 25.59
N ALA A 95 0.74 42.44 25.29
CA ALA A 95 -0.22 43.45 25.72
C ALA A 95 -0.45 43.48 27.23
N ILE A 96 -0.09 42.40 27.94
CA ILE A 96 -0.23 42.28 29.39
C ILE A 96 1.15 42.55 30.00
N ASN A 97 1.35 43.74 30.57
CA ASN A 97 2.65 44.27 31.04
C ASN A 97 3.23 43.57 32.29
N GLN A 98 2.90 42.29 32.51
CA GLN A 98 3.25 41.48 33.68
C GLN A 98 4.06 40.28 33.19
N THR A 99 5.39 40.37 33.27
CA THR A 99 6.34 39.36 32.77
C THR A 99 6.06 37.96 33.33
N ALA A 100 5.54 37.85 34.56
CA ALA A 100 5.15 36.59 35.18
C ALA A 100 3.97 35.91 34.46
N PHE A 101 2.97 36.69 34.02
CA PHE A 101 1.85 36.17 33.24
C PHE A 101 2.28 35.75 31.84
N ALA A 102 3.30 36.40 31.27
CA ALA A 102 3.83 36.04 29.97
C ALA A 102 4.51 34.66 29.94
N PHE A 103 5.31 34.36 30.98
CA PHE A 103 5.91 33.04 31.13
C PHE A 103 4.85 31.95 31.35
N LEU A 104 3.85 32.20 32.21
CA LEU A 104 2.75 31.26 32.43
C LEU A 104 1.93 31.02 31.17
N ALA A 105 1.57 32.07 30.44
CA ALA A 105 0.80 31.97 29.20
C ALA A 105 1.57 31.21 28.11
N THR A 106 2.87 31.48 27.95
CA THR A 106 3.73 30.76 26.98
C THR A 106 3.83 29.27 27.33
N GLY A 107 3.98 28.93 28.62
CA GLY A 107 3.99 27.55 29.08
C GLY A 107 2.65 26.83 28.82
N LEU A 108 1.53 27.50 29.06
CA LEU A 108 0.18 26.97 28.81
C LEU A 108 -0.07 26.72 27.31
N VAL A 109 0.40 27.63 26.45
CA VAL A 109 0.34 27.47 24.99
C VAL A 109 1.14 26.27 24.53
N ALA A 110 2.38 26.09 25.02
CA ALA A 110 3.20 24.94 24.67
C ALA A 110 2.54 23.60 25.08
N LEU A 111 1.92 23.57 26.27
CA LEU A 111 1.19 22.41 26.81
C LEU A 111 -0.04 22.02 25.99
N ILE A 112 -0.81 23.01 25.50
CA ILE A 112 -1.99 22.78 24.64
C ILE A 112 -1.55 22.38 23.21
N PHE A 113 -0.40 22.88 22.76
CA PHE A 113 0.08 22.66 21.41
C PHE A 113 0.56 21.22 21.18
N GLN A 114 1.21 20.59 22.16
CA GLN A 114 1.68 19.20 22.04
C GLN A 114 0.58 18.19 21.66
N PRO A 115 -0.56 18.10 22.38
CA PRO A 115 -1.63 17.17 22.02
C PRO A 115 -2.36 17.57 20.74
N LEU A 116 -2.43 18.87 20.42
CA LEU A 116 -3.05 19.36 19.19
C LEU A 116 -2.25 18.94 17.95
N ARG A 117 -0.91 19.07 18.02
CA ARG A 117 0.01 18.60 16.97
C ARG A 117 -0.16 17.10 16.71
N GLU A 118 -0.22 16.30 17.77
CA GLU A 118 -0.42 14.85 17.63
C GLU A 118 -1.78 14.48 17.05
N ARG A 119 -2.85 15.21 17.38
CA ARG A 119 -4.18 14.97 16.81
C ARG A 119 -4.26 15.37 15.34
N LEU A 120 -3.66 16.50 14.97
CA LEU A 120 -3.56 16.91 13.57
C LEU A 120 -2.74 15.91 12.76
N GLN A 121 -1.60 15.46 13.30
CA GLN A 121 -0.79 14.41 12.65
C GLN A 121 -1.56 13.10 12.49
N ARG A 122 -2.30 12.66 13.51
CA ARG A 122 -3.12 11.44 13.42
C ARG A 122 -4.30 11.57 12.47
N GLY A 123 -5.03 12.69 12.50
CA GLY A 123 -6.13 12.96 11.58
C GLY A 123 -5.65 12.99 10.13
N VAL A 124 -4.46 13.55 9.92
CA VAL A 124 -3.86 13.58 8.59
C VAL A 124 -3.33 12.21 8.17
N ASN A 125 -2.66 11.46 9.05
CA ASN A 125 -2.29 10.07 8.76
C ASN A 125 -3.52 9.24 8.40
N ARG A 126 -4.66 9.44 9.05
CA ARG A 126 -5.92 8.76 8.72
C ARG A 126 -6.47 9.18 7.35
N LEU A 127 -6.40 10.46 7.00
CA LEU A 127 -6.79 10.97 5.69
C LEU A 127 -5.85 10.48 4.56
N MET A 128 -4.57 10.30 4.89
CA MET A 128 -3.49 9.92 3.97
C MET A 128 -3.39 8.41 3.72
N PHE A 129 -3.54 7.60 4.76
CA PHE A 129 -3.34 6.14 4.69
C PHE A 129 -4.64 5.36 4.59
N GLY A 130 -5.81 6.01 4.73
CA GLY A 130 -7.13 5.39 4.55
C GLY A 130 -7.25 4.00 5.17
N GLU A 131 -7.46 3.93 6.48
CA GLU A 131 -7.79 2.67 7.20
C GLU A 131 -6.87 1.46 6.91
N ARG A 132 -5.60 1.69 6.52
CA ARG A 132 -4.60 0.62 6.28
C ARG A 132 -3.82 0.16 7.52
N ASP A 133 -4.19 0.61 8.71
CA ASP A 133 -3.52 0.28 9.98
C ASP A 133 -4.37 -0.60 10.91
N ASP A 134 -4.98 -1.69 10.43
CA ASP A 134 -5.29 -2.80 11.35
C ASP A 134 -5.37 -4.20 10.71
N PRO A 135 -4.23 -4.90 10.56
CA PRO A 135 -4.18 -6.30 10.13
C PRO A 135 -5.00 -7.27 11.02
N LEU A 136 -5.27 -6.90 12.29
CA LEU A 136 -6.07 -7.70 13.21
C LEU A 136 -7.57 -7.64 12.91
N ALA A 137 -8.07 -6.53 12.34
CA ALA A 137 -9.48 -6.39 11.98
C ALA A 137 -9.88 -7.33 10.84
N VAL A 138 -8.98 -7.54 9.87
CA VAL A 138 -9.16 -8.46 8.74
C VAL A 138 -9.15 -9.92 9.20
N LEU A 139 -8.31 -10.27 10.19
CA LEU A 139 -8.28 -11.62 10.78
C LEU A 139 -9.57 -11.95 11.56
N SER A 140 -10.14 -10.98 12.27
CA SER A 140 -11.36 -11.19 13.07
C SER A 140 -12.62 -11.39 12.23
N SER A 141 -12.69 -10.72 11.07
CA SER A 141 -13.81 -10.84 10.12
C SER A 141 -13.76 -12.15 9.32
N LEU A 142 -12.56 -12.64 8.99
CA LEU A 142 -12.37 -13.95 8.37
C LEU A 142 -12.71 -15.11 9.33
N SER A 143 -12.32 -14.98 10.60
CA SER A 143 -12.56 -16.02 11.63
C SER A 143 -14.05 -16.19 11.94
N LYS A 144 -14.80 -15.08 12.08
CA LYS A 144 -16.25 -15.12 12.34
C LYS A 144 -17.10 -15.69 11.21
N ARG A 145 -16.57 -15.77 9.98
CA ARG A 145 -17.31 -16.27 8.80
C ARG A 145 -16.90 -17.68 8.39
N LEU A 146 -15.68 -18.10 8.73
CA LEU A 146 -15.27 -19.51 8.65
C LEU A 146 -16.05 -20.42 9.61
N GLU A 147 -16.58 -19.88 10.71
CA GLU A 147 -17.52 -20.60 11.59
C GLU A 147 -18.92 -20.81 10.97
N GLY A 148 -19.23 -20.19 9.82
CA GLY A 148 -20.61 -20.08 9.31
C GLY A 148 -20.97 -20.78 8.00
N ALA A 149 -20.05 -21.41 7.25
CA ALA A 149 -20.35 -21.91 5.90
C ALA A 149 -20.02 -23.42 5.74
N SER A 150 -21.07 -24.23 5.52
CA SER A 150 -21.03 -25.70 5.56
C SER A 150 -20.85 -26.41 4.20
N GLU A 151 -20.40 -25.73 3.13
CA GLU A 151 -20.26 -26.38 1.81
C GLU A 151 -18.90 -26.07 1.12
N PRO A 152 -18.00 -27.07 0.97
CA PRO A 152 -16.62 -26.89 0.46
C PRO A 152 -16.47 -26.27 -0.95
N GLU A 153 -17.47 -26.41 -1.82
CA GLU A 153 -17.38 -25.99 -3.23
C GLU A 153 -17.70 -24.51 -3.46
N ALA A 154 -18.50 -23.88 -2.58
CA ALA A 154 -18.85 -22.46 -2.68
C ALA A 154 -17.87 -21.52 -1.96
N ILE A 155 -16.93 -22.08 -1.18
CA ILE A 155 -16.01 -21.30 -0.34
C ILE A 155 -14.93 -20.61 -1.18
N LEU A 156 -14.41 -21.27 -2.24
CA LEU A 156 -13.29 -20.73 -3.01
C LEU A 156 -13.63 -19.42 -3.76
N PRO A 157 -14.79 -19.29 -4.46
CA PRO A 157 -15.22 -18.02 -5.04
C PRO A 157 -15.38 -16.90 -4.00
N SER A 158 -15.96 -17.21 -2.84
CA SER A 158 -16.15 -16.22 -1.78
C SER A 158 -14.81 -15.73 -1.20
N ILE A 159 -13.80 -16.61 -1.13
CA ILE A 159 -12.44 -16.23 -0.72
C ILE A 159 -11.83 -15.23 -1.71
N VAL A 160 -11.82 -15.53 -3.02
CA VAL A 160 -11.21 -14.63 -4.01
C VAL A 160 -11.94 -13.29 -4.09
N GLU A 161 -13.26 -13.28 -3.97
CA GLU A 161 -14.05 -12.04 -3.91
C GLU A 161 -13.71 -11.20 -2.67
N THR A 162 -13.65 -11.83 -1.50
CA THR A 162 -13.33 -11.13 -0.25
C THR A 162 -11.91 -10.56 -0.30
N VAL A 163 -10.95 -11.34 -0.80
CA VAL A 163 -9.55 -10.89 -0.94
C VAL A 163 -9.46 -9.75 -1.95
N GLY A 164 -10.13 -9.87 -3.10
CA GLY A 164 -10.20 -8.85 -4.13
C GLY A 164 -10.78 -7.53 -3.62
N GLN A 165 -11.90 -7.60 -2.89
CA GLN A 165 -12.55 -6.41 -2.31
C GLN A 165 -11.73 -5.79 -1.16
N ALA A 166 -11.27 -6.60 -0.21
CA ALA A 166 -10.54 -6.12 0.97
C ALA A 166 -9.19 -5.49 0.60
N LEU A 167 -8.50 -6.09 -0.37
CA LEU A 167 -7.21 -5.58 -0.86
C LEU A 167 -7.36 -4.69 -2.09
N LYS A 168 -8.59 -4.40 -2.56
CA LYS A 168 -8.87 -3.62 -3.78
C LYS A 168 -7.99 -4.05 -4.96
N LEU A 169 -7.90 -5.35 -5.19
CA LEU A 169 -7.10 -5.91 -6.28
C LEU A 169 -7.94 -5.97 -7.56
N PRO A 170 -7.36 -5.62 -8.72
CA PRO A 170 -8.08 -5.68 -9.99
C PRO A 170 -8.34 -7.12 -10.45
N TYR A 171 -7.53 -8.07 -9.97
CA TYR A 171 -7.62 -9.47 -10.33
C TYR A 171 -7.18 -10.36 -9.17
N VAL A 172 -7.95 -11.41 -8.86
CA VAL A 172 -7.55 -12.50 -7.96
C VAL A 172 -8.13 -13.81 -8.49
N ALA A 173 -7.29 -14.83 -8.64
CA ALA A 173 -7.73 -16.16 -9.02
C ALA A 173 -7.04 -17.26 -8.21
N ILE A 174 -7.73 -18.37 -8.02
CA ILE A 174 -7.19 -19.59 -7.44
C ILE A 174 -7.06 -20.60 -8.57
N GLU A 175 -5.83 -20.98 -8.83
CA GLU A 175 -5.46 -22.04 -9.76
C GLU A 175 -5.15 -23.31 -8.98
N ALA A 176 -5.90 -24.39 -9.19
CA ALA A 176 -5.61 -25.67 -8.55
C ALA A 176 -4.90 -26.62 -9.52
N ASN A 177 -4.01 -27.45 -8.98
CA ASN A 177 -3.32 -28.48 -9.75
C ASN A 177 -4.12 -29.80 -9.71
N ASN A 178 -4.74 -30.16 -10.84
CA ASN A 178 -5.49 -31.40 -11.01
C ASN A 178 -4.64 -32.53 -11.61
N GLY A 179 -3.34 -32.58 -11.27
CA GLY A 179 -2.40 -33.62 -11.68
C GLY A 179 -1.56 -33.22 -12.89
N GLN A 180 -2.18 -33.00 -14.05
CA GLN A 180 -1.47 -32.66 -15.30
C GLN A 180 -1.71 -31.22 -15.77
N THR A 181 -2.82 -30.61 -15.36
CA THR A 181 -3.20 -29.27 -15.81
C THR A 181 -3.53 -28.40 -14.60
N THR A 182 -3.08 -27.16 -14.66
CA THR A 182 -3.47 -26.12 -13.73
C THR A 182 -4.74 -25.48 -14.30
N SER A 183 -5.83 -25.51 -13.53
CA SER A 183 -7.11 -24.92 -13.94
C SER A 183 -7.57 -23.90 -12.91
N VAL A 184 -8.16 -22.80 -13.40
CA VAL A 184 -8.79 -21.80 -12.56
C VAL A 184 -10.03 -22.41 -11.92
N VAL A 185 -10.06 -22.43 -10.59
CA VAL A 185 -11.19 -22.96 -9.79
C VAL A 185 -12.07 -21.84 -9.26
N ALA A 186 -11.49 -20.65 -9.07
CA ALA A 186 -12.21 -19.45 -8.67
C ALA A 186 -11.49 -18.22 -9.22
N GLU A 187 -12.27 -17.20 -9.63
CA GLU A 187 -11.78 -15.98 -10.24
C GLU A 187 -12.59 -14.78 -9.77
N TYR A 188 -11.92 -13.64 -9.63
CA TYR A 188 -12.49 -12.35 -9.30
C TYR A 188 -11.80 -11.26 -10.11
N GLY A 189 -12.61 -10.41 -10.76
CA GLY A 189 -12.14 -9.28 -11.56
C GLY A 189 -11.66 -9.67 -12.96
N ASP A 190 -11.06 -8.70 -13.65
CA ASP A 190 -10.59 -8.86 -15.04
C ASP A 190 -9.08 -9.07 -15.08
N LEU A 191 -8.59 -9.89 -16.02
CA LEU A 191 -7.16 -10.15 -16.17
C LEU A 191 -6.40 -8.85 -16.47
N HIS A 192 -5.50 -8.47 -15.58
CA HIS A 192 -4.69 -7.25 -15.67
C HIS A 192 -3.21 -7.57 -15.91
N GLU A 193 -2.48 -6.61 -16.50
CA GLU A 193 -1.02 -6.69 -16.61
C GLU A 193 -0.35 -6.67 -15.21
N GLY A 194 0.80 -7.34 -15.07
CA GLY A 194 1.51 -7.42 -13.79
C GLY A 194 0.93 -8.47 -12.83
N ILE A 195 0.72 -9.68 -13.35
CA ILE A 195 0.25 -10.83 -12.56
C ILE A 195 1.38 -11.40 -11.71
N GLU A 196 1.12 -11.55 -10.41
CA GLU A 196 1.98 -12.27 -9.48
C GLU A 196 1.32 -13.58 -9.03
N ARG A 197 2.16 -14.55 -8.65
CA ARG A 197 1.72 -15.89 -8.26
C ARG A 197 2.34 -16.29 -6.94
N LEU A 198 1.51 -16.71 -6.00
CA LEU A 198 1.93 -17.27 -4.72
C LEU A 198 1.54 -18.75 -4.64
N PRO A 199 2.45 -19.66 -4.23
CA PRO A 199 2.11 -21.07 -4.14
C PRO A 199 1.14 -21.33 -2.99
N LEU A 200 0.09 -22.12 -3.27
CA LEU A 200 -0.78 -22.70 -2.25
C LEU A 200 -0.16 -24.02 -1.81
N ILE A 201 0.29 -24.08 -0.55
CA ILE A 201 0.98 -25.25 0.03
C ILE A 201 0.16 -25.76 1.20
N HIS A 202 -0.14 -27.06 1.19
CA HIS A 202 -0.75 -27.77 2.30
C HIS A 202 0.17 -28.92 2.72
N GLN A 203 0.63 -28.95 3.97
CA GLN A 203 1.49 -30.01 4.53
C GLN A 203 2.70 -30.40 3.65
N SER A 204 3.35 -29.41 3.02
CA SER A 204 4.48 -29.55 2.08
C SER A 204 4.14 -29.97 0.65
N GLU A 205 2.87 -30.21 0.32
CA GLU A 205 2.41 -30.44 -1.05
C GLU A 205 1.91 -29.13 -1.68
N ARG A 206 2.37 -28.84 -2.91
CA ARG A 206 1.85 -27.71 -3.69
C ARG A 206 0.54 -28.11 -4.36
N VAL A 207 -0.58 -27.64 -3.79
CA VAL A 207 -1.93 -27.95 -4.27
C VAL A 207 -2.40 -27.00 -5.38
N GLY A 208 -1.77 -25.84 -5.52
CA GLY A 208 -2.15 -24.83 -6.49
C GLY A 208 -1.36 -23.53 -6.37
N GLN A 209 -1.89 -22.45 -6.96
CA GLN A 209 -1.34 -21.10 -6.90
C GLN A 209 -2.46 -20.08 -6.70
N LEU A 210 -2.20 -19.08 -5.87
CA LEU A 210 -2.99 -17.87 -5.76
C LEU A 210 -2.40 -16.85 -6.73
N VAL A 211 -3.20 -16.43 -7.70
CA VAL A 211 -2.85 -15.48 -8.74
C VAL A 211 -3.50 -14.15 -8.40
N PHE A 212 -2.76 -13.05 -8.52
CA PHE A 212 -3.31 -11.73 -8.23
C PHE A 212 -2.64 -10.66 -9.10
N GLY A 213 -3.44 -9.68 -9.53
CA GLY A 213 -2.98 -8.54 -10.32
C GLY A 213 -2.49 -7.41 -9.43
N ARG A 214 -1.44 -6.71 -9.88
CA ARG A 214 -1.01 -5.44 -9.28
C ARG A 214 -2.06 -4.36 -9.54
N ARG A 215 -2.29 -3.48 -8.54
CA ARG A 215 -3.20 -2.33 -8.68
C ARG A 215 -2.71 -1.31 -9.70
N SER A 216 -1.39 -1.18 -9.83
CA SER A 216 -0.72 -0.33 -10.80
C SER A 216 0.61 -0.97 -11.21
N PRO A 217 1.09 -0.82 -12.46
CA PRO A 217 2.35 -1.44 -12.92
C PRO A 217 3.57 -1.10 -12.04
N HIS A 218 3.52 0.04 -11.34
CA HIS A 218 4.62 0.59 -10.54
C HIS A 218 4.34 0.57 -9.01
N GLU A 219 3.19 0.06 -8.55
CA GLU A 219 2.90 -0.14 -7.11
C GLU A 219 3.29 -1.57 -6.72
N SER A 220 4.43 -1.72 -6.03
CA SER A 220 4.84 -3.00 -5.43
C SER A 220 4.12 -3.23 -4.11
N PHE A 221 3.69 -4.47 -3.87
CA PHE A 221 3.12 -4.87 -2.58
C PHE A 221 4.09 -4.58 -1.43
N SER A 222 3.57 -4.00 -0.33
CA SER A 222 4.33 -3.82 0.91
C SER A 222 4.71 -5.18 1.51
N GLU A 223 5.81 -5.24 2.26
CA GLU A 223 6.19 -6.43 3.05
C GLU A 223 5.06 -6.94 3.95
N THR A 224 4.24 -6.02 4.49
CA THR A 224 3.07 -6.37 5.31
C THR A 224 1.96 -7.02 4.48
N GLU A 225 1.68 -6.49 3.29
CA GLU A 225 0.69 -7.05 2.36
C GLU A 225 1.13 -8.45 1.87
N TYR A 226 2.42 -8.61 1.55
CA TYR A 226 2.99 -9.91 1.18
C TYR A 226 2.88 -10.95 2.31
N LYS A 227 3.13 -10.53 3.56
CA LYS A 227 2.93 -11.41 4.74
C LYS A 227 1.46 -11.83 4.89
N LEU A 228 0.53 -10.91 4.69
CA LEU A 228 -0.91 -11.19 4.74
C LEU A 228 -1.31 -12.16 3.62
N LEU A 229 -0.90 -11.89 2.37
CA LEU A 229 -1.16 -12.76 1.22
C LEU A 229 -0.57 -14.16 1.42
N ARG A 230 0.64 -14.29 1.99
CA ARG A 230 1.22 -15.60 2.35
C ARG A 230 0.42 -16.35 3.41
N ASN A 231 -0.11 -15.64 4.41
CA ASN A 231 -0.96 -16.25 5.43
C ASN A 231 -2.29 -16.73 4.83
N ILE A 232 -2.92 -15.91 3.99
CA ILE A 232 -4.13 -16.29 3.25
C ILE A 232 -3.84 -17.49 2.35
N ALA A 233 -2.78 -17.46 1.56
CA ALA A 233 -2.38 -18.57 0.69
C ALA A 233 -2.20 -19.89 1.45
N ARG A 234 -1.61 -19.86 2.65
CA ARG A 234 -1.47 -21.06 3.49
C ARG A 234 -2.83 -21.61 3.93
N GLN A 235 -3.77 -20.74 4.31
CA GLN A 235 -5.11 -21.14 4.76
C GLN A 235 -5.99 -21.62 3.59
N THR A 236 -5.95 -20.89 2.47
CA THR A 236 -6.63 -21.27 1.21
C THR A 236 -6.10 -22.60 0.67
N GLY A 237 -4.82 -22.92 0.87
CA GLY A 237 -4.24 -24.22 0.50
C GLY A 237 -4.97 -25.41 1.12
N ALA A 238 -5.38 -25.30 2.39
CA ALA A 238 -6.17 -26.35 3.05
C ALA A 238 -7.56 -26.51 2.41
N ALA A 239 -8.24 -25.41 2.11
CA ALA A 239 -9.56 -25.42 1.47
C ALA A 239 -9.51 -26.00 0.05
N VAL A 240 -8.48 -25.63 -0.74
CA VAL A 240 -8.27 -26.17 -2.09
C VAL A 240 -7.97 -27.67 -2.04
N HIS A 241 -7.18 -28.13 -1.07
CA HIS A 241 -6.92 -29.55 -0.88
C HIS A 241 -8.21 -30.34 -0.55
N ALA A 242 -9.04 -29.81 0.35
CA ALA A 242 -10.32 -30.42 0.70
C ALA A 242 -11.29 -30.48 -0.50
N ALA A 243 -11.36 -29.41 -1.30
CA ALA A 243 -12.15 -29.38 -2.52
C ALA A 243 -11.64 -30.42 -3.54
N LYS A 244 -10.31 -30.51 -3.73
CA LYS A 244 -9.69 -31.52 -4.61
C LYS A 244 -10.02 -32.94 -4.16
N LEU A 245 -9.87 -33.25 -2.88
CA LEU A 245 -10.18 -34.58 -2.33
C LEU A 245 -11.65 -34.96 -2.56
N THR A 246 -12.55 -34.00 -2.40
CA THR A 246 -13.98 -34.20 -2.64
C THR A 246 -14.26 -34.47 -4.12
N ALA A 247 -13.61 -33.73 -5.03
CA ALA A 247 -13.73 -33.93 -6.47
C ALA A 247 -13.19 -35.30 -6.90
N ASP A 248 -12.03 -35.72 -6.38
CA ASP A 248 -11.44 -37.03 -6.66
C ASP A 248 -12.34 -38.16 -6.18
N LEU A 249 -12.96 -38.01 -5.00
CA LEU A 249 -13.89 -38.99 -4.44
C LEU A 249 -15.17 -39.10 -5.29
N ARG A 250 -15.74 -37.97 -5.74
CA ARG A 250 -16.88 -37.98 -6.68
C ARG A 250 -16.53 -38.69 -7.98
N ARG A 251 -15.35 -38.41 -8.55
CA ARG A 251 -14.88 -39.04 -9.79
C ARG A 251 -14.70 -40.54 -9.63
N SER A 252 -14.07 -40.99 -8.53
CA SER A 252 -13.88 -42.41 -8.23
C SER A 252 -15.23 -43.13 -8.05
N ARG A 253 -16.19 -42.52 -7.36
CA ARG A 253 -17.55 -43.07 -7.22
C ARG A 253 -18.26 -43.18 -8.57
N GLN A 254 -18.20 -42.17 -9.42
CA GLN A 254 -18.80 -42.21 -10.75
C GLN A 254 -18.21 -43.34 -11.61
N GLN A 255 -16.90 -43.54 -11.56
CA GLN A 255 -16.23 -44.64 -12.25
C GLN A 255 -16.73 -45.99 -11.74
N LEU A 256 -16.81 -46.18 -10.42
CA LEU A 256 -17.33 -47.43 -9.83
C LEU A 256 -18.79 -47.68 -10.20
N VAL A 257 -19.63 -46.65 -10.21
CA VAL A 257 -21.05 -46.77 -10.61
C VAL A 257 -21.16 -47.15 -12.09
N SER A 258 -20.42 -46.47 -12.97
CA SER A 258 -20.43 -46.79 -14.41
C SER A 258 -19.91 -48.21 -14.69
N ALA A 259 -18.84 -48.64 -13.99
CA ALA A 259 -18.31 -49.99 -14.12
C ALA A 259 -19.31 -51.04 -13.62
N ARG A 260 -19.98 -50.79 -12.49
CA ARG A 260 -21.06 -51.66 -11.96
C ARG A 260 -22.26 -51.73 -12.90
N GLU A 261 -22.66 -50.62 -13.52
CA GLU A 261 -23.75 -50.61 -14.50
C GLU A 261 -23.40 -51.41 -15.76
N GLU A 262 -22.16 -51.27 -16.25
CA GLU A 262 -21.67 -52.00 -17.42
C GLU A 262 -21.62 -53.51 -17.15
N GLU A 263 -21.12 -53.91 -15.97
CA GLU A 263 -21.11 -55.31 -15.52
C GLU A 263 -22.53 -55.88 -15.41
N ARG A 264 -23.46 -55.11 -14.85
CA ARG A 264 -24.88 -55.51 -14.77
C ARG A 264 -25.52 -55.66 -16.16
N ARG A 265 -25.18 -54.78 -17.10
CA ARG A 265 -25.65 -54.85 -18.51
C ARG A 265 -25.10 -56.09 -19.21
N ARG A 266 -23.81 -56.42 -19.00
CA ARG A 266 -23.19 -57.66 -19.50
C ARG A 266 -23.87 -58.90 -18.94
N LEU A 267 -24.00 -59.00 -17.61
CA LEU A 267 -24.63 -60.14 -16.95
C LEU A 267 -26.07 -60.37 -17.43
N ARG A 268 -26.84 -59.29 -17.60
CA ARG A 268 -28.21 -59.39 -18.13
C ARG A 268 -28.24 -59.92 -19.57
N ARG A 269 -27.26 -59.54 -20.40
CA ARG A 269 -27.15 -60.01 -21.79
C ARG A 269 -26.74 -61.49 -21.84
N ASP A 270 -25.73 -61.88 -21.08
CA ASP A 270 -25.26 -63.28 -21.03
C ASP A 270 -26.34 -64.24 -20.48
N LEU A 271 -27.13 -63.81 -19.49
CA LEU A 271 -28.27 -64.60 -19.01
C LEU A 271 -29.39 -64.72 -20.07
N HIS A 272 -29.64 -63.67 -20.85
CA HIS A 272 -30.67 -63.68 -21.88
C HIS A 272 -30.27 -64.54 -23.09
N ASP A 273 -28.98 -64.56 -23.42
CA ASP A 273 -28.41 -65.35 -24.51
C ASP A 273 -28.22 -66.83 -24.10
N GLY A 274 -27.90 -67.10 -22.83
CA GLY A 274 -27.66 -68.45 -22.30
C GLY A 274 -28.91 -69.26 -21.93
N LEU A 275 -30.03 -68.61 -21.59
CA LEU A 275 -31.28 -69.29 -21.18
C LEU A 275 -32.29 -69.50 -22.33
N GLY A 276 -32.13 -68.78 -23.45
CA GLY A 276 -33.02 -68.86 -24.61
C GLY A 276 -33.05 -70.23 -25.34
N PRO A 277 -31.92 -70.93 -25.52
CA PRO A 277 -31.91 -72.20 -26.28
C PRO A 277 -32.39 -73.43 -25.52
N THR A 278 -32.53 -73.38 -24.19
CA THR A 278 -32.83 -74.55 -23.34
C THR A 278 -34.31 -74.69 -22.95
N LEU A 279 -35.17 -73.76 -23.38
CA LEU A 279 -36.62 -73.75 -23.07
C LEU A 279 -37.52 -73.89 -24.31
N ALA A 280 -36.96 -74.19 -25.49
CA ALA A 280 -37.68 -74.50 -26.72
C ALA A 280 -37.50 -75.99 -27.07
#